data_AF-A0A970SJZ6-F1
#
_entry.id   AF-A0A970SJZ6-F1
#
_cell.length_a   1.000
_cell.length_b   1.000
_cell.length_c   1.000
_cell.angle_alpha   90.00
_cell.angle_beta   90.00
_cell.angle_gamma   90.00
#
_symmetry.space_group_name_H-M   'P 1'
#
loop_
_entity.id
_entity.type
_entity.pdbx_description
1 polymer ?
#
loop_
_entity_poly.entity_id
_entity_poly.type
_entity_poly.pdbx_seq_one_letter_code
_entity_poly.pdbx_strand_id
1 'polypeptide(L)'
;MLNETQEVHTSPTAPQKRSPLFLLSGLVIGLLLGLVYAWFINPVIYENTVPASLGATDKDVYRGTIAQVYAITGDLERAVLRLALLEDPEPVFELASQAQRALAAGNDTEARALALMASVLQGAPQAATPESVPLPDTPVEIMSPAVPTQTLPVPASTP
;
A
#
# COMPACT_ATOMS: atom_id res chain seq x y z
N MET A 1 -80.27 53.62 -8.68
CA MET A 1 -79.73 52.91 -7.50
C MET A 1 -79.32 51.51 -7.95
N LEU A 2 -78.07 51.32 -8.36
CA LEU A 2 -77.48 50.01 -8.66
C LEU A 2 -76.30 49.87 -7.71
N ASN A 3 -76.47 49.06 -6.67
CA ASN A 3 -75.45 48.80 -5.67
C ASN A 3 -74.55 47.69 -6.22
N GLU A 4 -73.38 48.06 -6.78
CA GLU A 4 -72.35 47.10 -7.17
C GLU A 4 -71.79 46.42 -5.92
N THR A 5 -72.12 45.14 -5.78
CA THR A 5 -71.55 44.23 -4.81
C THR A 5 -70.06 44.04 -5.14
N GLN A 6 -69.19 44.74 -4.42
CA GLN A 6 -67.75 44.56 -4.53
C GLN A 6 -67.35 43.27 -3.79
N GLU A 7 -67.39 42.15 -4.50
CA GLU A 7 -66.81 40.87 -4.09
C GLU A 7 -65.29 41.07 -3.88
N VAL A 8 -64.85 41.07 -2.63
CA VAL A 8 -63.42 41.12 -2.30
C VAL A 8 -62.83 39.74 -2.58
N HIS A 9 -62.33 39.55 -3.79
CA HIS A 9 -61.53 38.39 -4.19
C HIS A 9 -60.19 38.42 -3.43
N THR A 10 -60.11 37.77 -2.27
CA THR A 10 -58.84 37.49 -1.60
C THR A 10 -58.23 36.23 -2.22
N SER A 11 -57.35 36.41 -3.20
CA SER A 11 -56.52 35.32 -3.71
C SER A 11 -55.56 34.85 -2.60
N PRO A 12 -55.56 33.56 -2.23
CA PRO A 12 -54.60 33.04 -1.26
C PRO A 12 -53.21 33.02 -1.88
N THR A 13 -52.29 33.82 -1.35
CA THR A 13 -50.87 33.77 -1.69
C THR A 13 -50.30 32.41 -1.26
N ALA A 14 -50.09 31.51 -2.23
CA ALA A 14 -49.45 30.23 -2.01
C ALA A 14 -48.05 30.43 -1.40
N PRO A 15 -47.65 29.66 -0.37
CA PRO A 15 -46.32 29.79 0.23
C PRO A 15 -45.25 29.41 -0.78
N GLN A 16 -44.44 30.40 -1.17
CA GLN A 16 -43.35 30.22 -2.11
C GLN A 16 -42.30 29.27 -1.49
N LYS A 17 -42.23 28.03 -2.01
CA LYS A 17 -41.27 27.01 -1.58
C LYS A 17 -39.86 27.50 -1.85
N ARG A 18 -39.22 28.07 -0.83
CA ARG A 18 -37.84 28.54 -0.89
C ARG A 18 -36.95 27.33 -1.17
N SER A 19 -36.44 27.25 -2.39
CA SER A 19 -35.51 26.18 -2.75
C SER A 19 -34.29 26.31 -1.86
N PRO A 20 -33.79 25.24 -1.21
CA PRO A 20 -32.65 25.28 -0.30
C PRO A 20 -31.31 25.45 -1.05
N LEU A 21 -31.27 26.31 -2.06
CA LEU A 21 -30.13 26.55 -2.93
C LEU A 21 -28.88 26.98 -2.13
N PHE A 22 -29.08 27.70 -1.04
CA PHE A 22 -28.01 28.15 -0.15
C PHE A 22 -27.28 27.00 0.56
N LEU A 23 -27.99 25.91 0.88
CA LEU A 23 -27.36 24.72 1.47
C LEU A 23 -26.51 23.99 0.43
N LEU A 24 -27.00 23.91 -0.81
CA LEU A 24 -26.27 23.29 -1.90
C LEU A 24 -25.00 24.08 -2.26
N SER A 25 -25.10 25.42 -2.34
CA SER A 25 -23.93 26.27 -2.59
C SER A 25 -22.90 26.17 -1.47
N GLY A 26 -23.34 26.13 -0.21
CA GLY A 26 -22.44 25.94 0.93
C GLY A 26 -21.71 24.60 0.89
N LEU A 27 -22.41 23.52 0.54
CA LEU A 27 -21.83 22.18 0.39
C LEU A 27 -20.78 22.14 -0.74
N VAL A 28 -21.10 22.69 -1.91
CA VAL A 28 -20.17 22.70 -3.06
C VAL A 28 -18.92 23.52 -2.74
N ILE A 29 -19.09 24.69 -2.12
CA ILE A 29 -17.97 25.54 -1.72
C ILE A 29 -17.12 24.83 -0.66
N GLY A 30 -17.74 24.24 0.37
CA GLY A 30 -17.03 23.49 1.41
C GLY A 30 -16.26 22.29 0.86
N LEU A 31 -16.85 21.56 -0.10
CA LEU A 31 -16.19 20.43 -0.76
C LEU A 31 -14.98 20.89 -1.58
N LEU A 32 -15.12 21.98 -2.35
CA LEU A 32 -14.02 22.53 -3.15
C LEU A 32 -12.88 23.00 -2.25
N LEU A 33 -13.17 23.75 -1.19
CA LEU A 33 -12.16 24.21 -0.25
C LEU A 33 -11.50 23.04 0.49
N GLY A 34 -12.29 22.05 0.94
CA GLY A 34 -11.78 20.87 1.61
C GLY A 34 -10.87 20.02 0.71
N LEU A 35 -11.22 19.89 -0.58
CA LEU A 35 -10.41 19.15 -1.54
C LEU A 35 -9.10 19.88 -1.87
N VAL A 36 -9.16 21.19 -2.08
CA VAL A 36 -7.95 22.02 -2.29
C VAL A 36 -7.05 21.96 -1.06
N TYR A 37 -7.62 22.06 0.15
CA TYR A 37 -6.87 21.94 1.40
C TYR A 37 -6.23 20.55 1.53
N ALA A 38 -6.99 19.48 1.31
CA ALA A 38 -6.49 18.12 1.37
C ALA A 38 -5.29 17.92 0.42
N TRP A 39 -5.37 18.40 -0.82
CA TRP A 39 -4.28 18.26 -1.79
C TRP A 39 -3.05 19.11 -1.47
N PHE A 40 -3.20 20.31 -0.94
CA PHE A 40 -2.07 21.23 -0.72
C PHE A 40 -1.34 20.95 0.59
N ILE A 41 -2.03 20.47 1.63
CA ILE A 41 -1.44 20.15 2.94
C ILE A 41 -1.00 18.67 3.00
N ASN A 42 -1.75 17.74 2.40
CA ASN A 42 -1.45 16.31 2.46
C ASN A 42 -1.63 15.66 1.07
N PRO A 43 -0.67 15.87 0.15
CA PRO A 43 -0.74 15.27 -1.18
C PRO A 43 -0.79 13.75 -1.03
N VAL A 44 -1.81 13.12 -1.62
CA VAL A 44 -1.92 11.67 -1.62
C VAL A 44 -0.85 11.11 -2.56
N ILE A 45 0.22 10.59 -2.00
CA ILE A 45 1.25 9.91 -2.77
C ILE A 45 0.74 8.49 -3.00
N TYR A 46 0.13 8.25 -4.18
CA TYR A 46 -0.11 6.90 -4.66
C TYR A 46 1.21 6.33 -5.17
N GLU A 47 2.05 5.84 -4.26
CA GLU A 47 3.16 4.98 -4.66
C GLU A 47 2.62 3.59 -4.97
N ASN A 48 2.69 3.23 -6.26
CA ASN A 48 2.39 1.88 -6.72
C ASN A 48 3.25 0.89 -5.93
N THR A 49 2.59 -0.07 -5.29
CA THR A 49 3.13 -1.05 -4.35
C THR A 49 4.10 -2.02 -5.02
N VAL A 50 5.33 -1.59 -5.25
CA VAL A 50 6.46 -2.44 -5.65
C VAL A 50 7.57 -2.21 -4.62
N PRO A 51 8.14 -3.25 -3.98
CA PRO A 51 9.23 -3.10 -3.01
C PRO A 51 10.46 -2.35 -3.58
N ALA A 52 10.59 -2.31 -4.91
CA ALA A 52 11.60 -1.53 -5.63
C ALA A 52 11.31 -0.01 -5.70
N SER A 53 10.04 0.44 -5.59
CA SER A 53 9.67 1.86 -5.63
C SER A 53 9.80 2.58 -4.28
N LEU A 54 9.98 1.82 -3.19
CA LEU A 54 10.15 2.37 -1.84
C LEU A 54 11.29 3.40 -1.78
N GLY A 55 11.06 4.51 -1.07
CA GLY A 55 12.09 5.49 -0.77
C GLY A 55 13.29 4.84 -0.06
N ALA A 56 14.48 5.45 -0.18
CA ALA A 56 15.72 4.89 0.35
C ALA A 56 15.64 4.47 1.84
N THR A 57 14.89 5.22 2.66
CA THR A 57 14.66 4.90 4.07
C THR A 57 13.82 3.63 4.27
N ASP A 58 12.80 3.41 3.44
CA ASP A 58 11.94 2.23 3.56
C ASP A 58 12.66 0.97 3.05
N LYS A 59 13.54 1.12 2.05
CA LYS A 59 14.47 0.06 1.63
C LYS A 59 15.41 -0.35 2.77
N ASP A 60 15.95 0.61 3.52
CA ASP A 60 16.79 0.34 4.69
C ASP A 60 16.02 -0.47 5.76
N VAL A 61 14.76 -0.11 6.07
CA VAL A 61 13.93 -0.87 7.01
C VAL A 61 13.69 -2.31 6.52
N TYR A 62 13.42 -2.48 5.22
CA TYR A 62 13.22 -3.81 4.63
C TYR A 62 14.51 -4.64 4.67
N ARG A 63 15.66 -4.06 4.32
CA ARG A 63 16.99 -4.70 4.41
C ARG A 63 17.32 -5.12 5.85
N GLY A 64 17.08 -4.22 6.81
CA GLY A 64 17.23 -4.51 8.24
C GLY A 64 16.33 -5.65 8.71
N THR A 65 15.10 -5.73 8.21
CA THR A 65 14.18 -6.82 8.55
C THR A 65 14.66 -8.15 7.99
N ILE A 66 15.08 -8.19 6.72
CA ILE A 66 15.63 -9.41 6.10
C ILE A 66 16.86 -9.89 6.86
N ALA A 67 17.77 -8.97 7.20
CA ALA A 67 19.01 -9.30 7.92
C ALA A 67 18.73 -9.87 9.32
N GLN A 68 17.75 -9.33 10.04
CA GLN A 68 17.34 -9.85 11.35
C GLN A 68 16.68 -11.22 11.25
N VAL A 69 15.80 -11.42 10.26
CA VAL A 69 15.18 -12.73 10.01
C VAL A 69 16.25 -13.75 9.65
N TYR A 70 17.22 -13.38 8.82
CA TYR A 70 18.37 -14.24 8.51
C TYR A 70 19.20 -14.56 9.76
N ALA A 71 19.49 -13.58 10.61
CA ALA A 71 20.26 -13.80 11.84
C ALA A 71 19.59 -14.83 12.79
N ILE A 72 18.26 -14.94 12.75
CA ILE A 72 17.49 -15.89 13.56
C ILE A 72 17.34 -17.24 12.84
N THR A 73 17.04 -17.23 11.54
CA THR A 73 16.66 -18.43 10.78
C THR A 73 17.84 -19.13 10.11
N GLY A 74 18.92 -18.41 9.81
CA GLY A 74 20.06 -18.90 9.03
C GLY A 74 19.75 -19.21 7.57
N ASP A 75 18.54 -18.91 7.08
CA ASP A 75 18.08 -19.25 5.73
C ASP A 75 18.57 -18.21 4.72
N LEU A 76 19.78 -18.42 4.20
CA LEU A 76 20.44 -17.52 3.26
C LEU A 76 19.72 -17.46 1.91
N GLU A 77 19.29 -18.60 1.38
CA GLU A 77 18.63 -18.70 0.08
C GLU A 77 17.38 -17.82 0.06
N ARG A 78 16.53 -17.96 1.08
CA ARG A 78 15.31 -17.16 1.20
C ARG A 78 15.59 -15.68 1.46
N ALA A 79 16.66 -15.36 2.17
CA ALA A 79 17.07 -13.97 2.40
C ALA A 79 17.55 -13.29 1.12
N VAL A 80 18.34 -14.00 0.29
CA VAL A 80 18.83 -13.51 -1.01
C VAL A 80 17.69 -13.31 -1.99
N LEU A 81 16.74 -14.27 -2.09
CA LEU A 81 15.57 -14.10 -2.94
C LEU A 81 14.79 -12.83 -2.58
N ARG A 82 14.57 -12.57 -1.28
CA ARG A 82 13.90 -11.34 -0.83
C ARG A 82 14.70 -10.08 -1.07
N LEU A 83 16.01 -10.15 -0.95
CA LEU A 83 16.89 -9.02 -1.23
C LEU A 83 16.92 -8.70 -2.73
N ALA A 84 16.81 -9.72 -3.60
CA ALA A 84 16.74 -9.52 -5.04
C ALA A 84 15.49 -8.74 -5.48
N LEU A 85 14.38 -8.80 -4.71
CA LEU A 85 13.17 -7.99 -4.97
C LEU A 85 13.41 -6.48 -4.80
N LEU A 86 14.51 -6.07 -4.16
CA LEU A 86 14.85 -4.65 -4.00
C LEU A 86 15.56 -4.08 -5.24
N GLU A 87 16.06 -4.96 -6.12
CA GLU A 87 16.79 -4.60 -7.34
C GLU A 87 17.94 -3.62 -7.08
N ASP A 88 18.57 -3.73 -5.91
CA ASP A 88 19.70 -2.89 -5.55
C ASP A 88 20.91 -3.21 -6.46
N PRO A 89 21.58 -2.21 -7.03
CA PRO A 89 22.73 -2.44 -7.91
C PRO A 89 23.91 -3.07 -7.17
N GLU A 90 24.10 -2.72 -5.89
CA GLU A 90 25.21 -3.16 -5.05
C GLU A 90 24.70 -3.51 -3.64
N PRO A 91 24.00 -4.65 -3.47
CA PRO A 91 23.34 -5.01 -2.20
C PRO A 91 24.32 -5.14 -1.04
N VAL A 92 25.54 -5.63 -1.29
CA VAL A 92 26.58 -5.80 -0.26
C VAL A 92 27.07 -4.45 0.27
N PHE A 93 27.30 -3.48 -0.64
CA PHE A 93 27.74 -2.14 -0.26
C PHE A 93 26.68 -1.41 0.56
N GLU A 94 25.42 -1.50 0.12
CA GLU A 94 24.28 -0.89 0.81
C GLU A 94 24.13 -1.46 2.24
N LEU A 95 24.15 -2.79 2.38
CA LEU A 95 24.11 -3.47 3.68
C LEU A 95 25.26 -3.04 4.60
N ALA A 96 26.48 -2.95 4.09
CA ALA A 96 27.65 -2.53 4.85
C ALA A 96 27.53 -1.06 5.30
N SER A 97 27.09 -0.18 4.40
CA SER A 97 26.88 1.24 4.70
C SER A 97 25.80 1.44 5.76
N GLN A 98 24.71 0.67 5.68
CA GLN A 98 23.62 0.71 6.65
C GLN A 98 24.05 0.15 8.00
N ALA A 99 24.85 -0.92 8.03
CA ALA A 99 25.41 -1.46 9.26
C ALA A 99 26.25 -0.40 10.01
N GLN A 100 27.07 0.37 9.27
CA GLN A 100 27.84 1.46 9.85
C GLN A 100 26.97 2.59 10.40
N ARG A 101 25.90 2.98 9.67
CA ARG A 101 24.93 3.98 10.16
C ARG A 101 24.23 3.49 11.43
N ALA A 102 23.82 2.21 11.47
CA ALA A 102 23.18 1.61 12.64
C ALA A 102 24.11 1.57 13.85
N LEU A 103 25.41 1.25 13.66
CA LEU A 103 26.41 1.35 14.74
C LEU A 103 26.54 2.77 15.27
N ALA A 104 26.63 3.76 14.37
CA ALA A 104 26.73 5.16 14.77
C ALA A 104 25.47 5.66 15.50
N ALA A 105 24.31 5.09 15.22
CA ALA A 105 23.04 5.36 15.90
C ALA A 105 22.90 4.61 17.24
N GLY A 106 23.81 3.71 17.59
CA GLY A 106 23.73 2.88 18.80
C GLY A 106 22.86 1.62 18.67
N ASN A 107 22.43 1.27 17.45
CA ASN A 107 21.65 0.07 17.17
C ASN A 107 22.58 -1.14 16.91
N ASP A 108 23.22 -1.63 17.97
CA ASP A 108 24.21 -2.73 17.87
C ASP A 108 23.63 -4.03 17.30
N THR A 109 22.37 -4.36 17.62
CA THR A 109 21.71 -5.59 17.17
C THR A 109 21.47 -5.59 15.66
N GLU A 110 20.93 -4.49 15.16
CA GLU A 110 20.66 -4.28 13.73
C GLU A 110 21.97 -4.24 12.95
N ALA A 111 22.96 -3.47 13.44
CA ALA A 111 24.28 -3.40 12.84
C ALA A 111 24.95 -4.77 12.67
N ARG A 112 24.90 -5.61 13.71
CA ARG A 112 25.48 -6.97 13.66
C ARG A 112 24.75 -7.83 12.64
N ALA A 113 23.41 -7.80 12.61
CA ALA A 113 22.62 -8.55 11.65
C ALA A 113 22.95 -8.16 10.20
N LEU A 114 23.02 -6.85 9.93
CA LEU A 114 23.37 -6.30 8.61
C LEU A 114 24.80 -6.67 8.20
N ALA A 115 25.78 -6.54 9.11
CA ALA A 115 27.18 -6.88 8.84
C ALA A 115 27.37 -8.38 8.59
N LEU A 116 26.69 -9.24 9.35
CA LEU A 116 26.69 -10.68 9.13
C LEU A 116 26.14 -11.01 7.73
N MET A 117 25.00 -10.44 7.37
CA MET A 117 24.41 -10.67 6.04
C MET A 117 25.32 -10.17 4.90
N ALA A 118 25.94 -9.00 5.05
CA ALA A 118 26.89 -8.47 4.07
C ALA A 118 28.10 -9.40 3.89
N SER A 119 28.70 -9.87 4.98
CA SER A 119 29.87 -10.77 4.92
C SER A 119 29.56 -12.10 4.24
N VAL A 120 28.37 -12.67 4.49
CA VAL A 120 27.95 -13.94 3.90
C VAL A 120 27.66 -13.75 2.41
N LEU A 121 27.03 -12.64 2.03
CA LEU A 121 26.75 -12.32 0.63
C LEU A 121 28.01 -12.02 -0.17
N GLN A 122 29.03 -11.40 0.44
CA GLN A 122 30.33 -11.17 -0.18
C GLN A 122 31.10 -12.48 -0.47
N GLY A 123 30.90 -13.52 0.36
CA GLY A 123 31.51 -14.84 0.20
C GLY A 123 30.70 -15.80 -0.67
N ALA A 124 29.41 -15.50 -0.90
CA ALA A 124 28.58 -16.27 -1.82
C ALA A 124 28.97 -15.91 -3.27
N PRO A 125 29.12 -16.91 -4.18
CA PRO A 125 29.19 -16.59 -5.59
C PRO A 125 27.91 -15.82 -5.93
N GLN A 126 28.11 -14.58 -6.44
CA GLN A 126 27.05 -13.65 -6.83
C GLN A 126 25.85 -14.44 -7.33
N ALA A 127 24.74 -14.40 -6.58
CA ALA A 127 23.52 -15.10 -6.96
C ALA A 127 23.27 -14.72 -8.42
N ALA A 128 23.32 -15.73 -9.29
CA ALA A 128 23.07 -15.56 -10.69
C ALA A 128 21.84 -14.67 -10.82
N THR A 129 21.99 -13.56 -11.54
CA THR A 129 20.86 -12.88 -12.17
C THR A 129 19.91 -13.99 -12.61
N PRO A 130 18.59 -13.94 -12.32
CA PRO A 130 17.68 -14.93 -12.87
C PRO A 130 17.76 -14.76 -14.39
N GLU A 131 18.67 -15.54 -14.99
CA GLU A 131 18.75 -15.77 -16.41
C GLU A 131 17.37 -16.30 -16.73
N SER A 132 16.63 -15.53 -17.52
CA SER A 132 15.32 -15.91 -18.02
C SER A 132 15.46 -17.29 -18.63
N VAL A 133 15.11 -18.33 -17.87
CA VAL A 133 15.12 -19.70 -18.35
C VAL A 133 14.16 -19.72 -19.53
N PRO A 134 14.62 -19.97 -20.77
CA PRO A 134 13.69 -20.13 -21.87
C PRO A 134 12.82 -21.33 -21.52
N LEU A 135 11.51 -21.15 -21.57
CA LEU A 135 10.53 -22.20 -21.32
C LEU A 135 10.94 -23.46 -22.11
N PRO A 136 11.21 -24.61 -21.46
CA PRO A 136 11.17 -25.87 -22.19
C PRO A 136 9.70 -26.10 -22.59
N ASP A 137 9.44 -26.23 -23.89
CA ASP A 137 8.15 -26.65 -24.49
C ASP A 137 7.81 -28.10 -24.11
N THR A 138 7.66 -28.38 -22.82
CA THR A 138 7.12 -29.63 -22.32
C THR A 138 5.63 -29.40 -22.08
N PRO A 139 4.72 -30.16 -22.71
CA PRO A 139 3.30 -30.06 -22.42
C PRO A 139 3.08 -30.30 -20.92
N VAL A 140 2.67 -29.24 -20.22
CA VAL A 140 2.33 -29.31 -18.80
C VAL A 140 1.02 -30.09 -18.69
N GLU A 141 1.10 -31.32 -18.19
CA GLU A 141 -0.05 -32.03 -17.66
C GLU A 141 -0.55 -31.24 -16.44
N ILE A 142 -1.71 -30.60 -16.60
CA ILE A 142 -2.30 -29.71 -15.60
C ILE A 142 -2.83 -30.56 -14.45
N MET A 143 -1.99 -30.85 -13.46
CA MET A 143 -2.49 -31.18 -12.13
C MET A 143 -3.02 -29.88 -11.51
N SER A 144 -4.35 -29.74 -11.48
CA SER A 144 -5.03 -28.65 -10.80
C SER A 144 -4.54 -28.51 -9.34
N PRO A 145 -4.14 -27.30 -8.90
CA PRO A 145 -3.88 -27.07 -7.49
C PRO A 145 -5.21 -27.11 -6.73
N ALA A 146 -5.36 -28.07 -5.82
CA ALA A 146 -6.46 -28.09 -4.86
C ALA A 146 -6.30 -26.88 -3.92
N VAL A 147 -7.12 -25.85 -4.14
CA VAL A 147 -7.24 -24.72 -3.21
C VAL A 147 -7.90 -25.24 -1.93
N PRO A 148 -7.30 -25.10 -0.73
CA PRO A 148 -7.99 -25.46 0.50
C PRO A 148 -9.15 -24.48 0.71
N THR A 149 -10.36 -24.94 0.41
CA THR A 149 -11.59 -24.20 0.70
C THR A 149 -11.97 -24.49 2.14
N GLN A 150 -11.86 -23.49 3.02
CA GLN A 150 -12.47 -23.54 4.34
C GLN A 150 -13.98 -23.40 4.18
N THR A 151 -14.70 -24.52 4.12
CA THR A 151 -16.17 -24.53 4.04
C THR A 151 -16.76 -24.39 5.45
N LEU A 152 -17.48 -23.30 5.69
CA LEU A 152 -18.34 -23.13 6.87
C LEU A 152 -19.46 -24.19 6.85
N PRO A 153 -19.74 -24.91 7.96
CA PRO A 153 -20.85 -25.85 8.01
C PRO A 153 -22.19 -25.10 7.99
N VAL A 154 -23.09 -25.53 7.11
CA VAL A 154 -24.46 -25.01 6.98
C VAL A 154 -25.31 -25.51 8.17
N PRO A 155 -26.08 -24.64 8.86
CA PRO A 155 -26.97 -25.09 9.93
C PRO A 155 -28.12 -25.93 9.37
N ALA A 156 -28.30 -27.14 9.92
CA ALA A 156 -29.35 -28.08 9.53
C ALA A 156 -30.75 -27.54 9.87
N SER A 157 -31.67 -27.60 8.91
CA SER A 157 -33.10 -27.37 9.12
C SER A 157 -33.78 -28.72 9.43
N THR A 158 -34.33 -28.84 10.63
CA THR A 158 -35.00 -30.04 11.17
C THR A 158 -36.48 -30.09 10.73
N PRO A 159 -37.07 -31.25 10.39
CA PRO A 159 -38.52 -31.42 10.23
C PRO A 159 -39.27 -31.50 11.57
#